data_AF-A0A1V5ZS70-F1
#
_entry.id   AF-A0A1V5ZS70-F1
#
_cell.length_a   1.000
_cell.length_b   1.000
_cell.length_c   1.000
_cell.angle_alpha   90.00
_cell.angle_beta   90.00
_cell.angle_gamma   90.00
#
_symmetry.space_group_name_H-M   'P 1'
#
loop_
_entity.id
_entity.type
_entity.pdbx_description
1 polymer ?
#
loop_
_entity_poly.entity_id
_entity_poly.type
_entity_poly.pdbx_seq_one_letter_code
_entity_poly.pdbx_strand_id
1 'polypeptide(L)'
;MISRTIPNWRAMCFLMATAALTAHGASAEGAVESPTLYNGITSPESWPPPDRPLSREPMAVPYLEVPPAVIPIDVGRQLFVDDFLIEETSLRRVLHRADYYPHNPILIPDKPWEMETASAGHEAISAMPFSDGVWFDPQDNLFKMWYMGGYVKSTCYAVSRDGIAWEKPELDVVPGTNIVQAQERDSSTVWLDLNESNPQRRFKLFVYLRPSQRYLTIYFSPDGIHWTDSGVQTGTTGDRSTVFFNPFRNVWVYGIRAYEQTSIGRYRRYWEHEDVLAGARWEEGQPTFWVGADTQDAPREDIGTPCELYNLDAVAYESVLLGLFDIWRGQPEDRAKPNELCVGFSRDGFHWSRPSHDPFIPVSETVGEWNWANVQSAGGCCLVVGDQLYFYVSGRKGAPGSSASGVCSTGLATLRRDGFASMQAGAEPGTLTTRPLKFSGKYLFVNAAVTGGDLRVEVLGEDGTSIAPYTVDSCLPVSVDSACERVLWKEAENLAPLVGQPVRFRFHLRDGALFSFWVSPSPSGASNGYVAAGGPGFSGPTDTVGKRND
;
A
#
# COMPACT_ATOMS: atom_id res chain seq x y z
N MET A 1 74.90 -29.08 -18.64
CA MET A 1 74.92 -28.23 -17.43
C MET A 1 74.14 -26.97 -17.75
N ILE A 2 72.81 -27.03 -17.76
CA ILE A 2 71.84 -26.87 -16.65
C ILE A 2 71.83 -25.45 -16.04
N SER A 3 70.71 -24.79 -16.32
CA SER A 3 69.92 -23.84 -15.53
C SER A 3 70.32 -22.37 -15.43
N ARG A 4 69.34 -21.53 -15.80
CA ARG A 4 69.23 -20.08 -15.56
C ARG A 4 68.30 -19.86 -14.36
N THR A 5 68.61 -18.89 -13.50
CA THR A 5 67.62 -18.05 -12.78
C THR A 5 68.27 -16.78 -12.19
N ILE A 6 67.70 -15.64 -12.59
CA ILE A 6 67.40 -14.35 -11.89
C ILE A 6 68.53 -13.58 -11.15
N PRO A 7 68.71 -12.26 -11.44
CA PRO A 7 69.50 -11.35 -10.62
C PRO A 7 68.68 -10.38 -9.75
N ASN A 8 69.34 -9.95 -8.67
CA ASN A 8 68.92 -9.00 -7.63
C ASN A 8 69.02 -7.52 -8.03
N TRP A 9 68.25 -6.73 -7.28
CA TRP A 9 68.15 -5.27 -7.14
C TRP A 9 69.41 -4.41 -7.40
N ARG A 10 69.18 -3.24 -8.00
CA ARG A 10 69.98 -2.02 -7.81
C ARG A 10 69.09 -0.83 -7.45
N ALA A 11 69.49 -0.15 -6.38
CA ALA A 11 68.99 1.16 -5.95
C ALA A 11 69.52 2.27 -6.86
N MET A 12 68.75 3.34 -7.04
CA MET A 12 69.28 4.63 -7.48
C MET A 12 68.43 5.79 -6.93
N CYS A 13 69.07 6.62 -6.12
CA CYS A 13 68.58 7.90 -5.61
C CYS A 13 68.42 8.91 -6.75
N PHE A 14 67.38 9.75 -6.72
CA PHE A 14 67.40 11.04 -7.40
C PHE A 14 66.66 12.14 -6.62
N LEU A 15 67.33 13.29 -6.64
CA LEU A 15 67.11 14.65 -6.14
C LEU A 15 65.69 15.12 -5.72
N MET A 16 65.68 15.86 -4.61
CA MET A 16 64.61 16.76 -4.19
C MET A 16 64.52 17.98 -5.13
N ALA A 17 63.30 18.29 -5.58
CA ALA A 17 62.91 19.60 -6.08
C ALA A 17 61.68 20.06 -5.30
N THR A 18 61.84 21.17 -4.57
CA THR A 18 60.79 21.86 -3.82
C THR A 18 59.91 22.67 -4.77
N ALA A 19 58.65 22.25 -4.92
CA ALA A 19 57.60 23.08 -5.50
C ALA A 19 56.56 23.36 -4.41
N ALA A 20 56.44 24.63 -4.04
CA ALA A 20 55.37 25.12 -3.18
C ALA A 20 54.05 25.05 -3.94
N LEU A 21 53.16 24.13 -3.55
CA LEU A 21 51.75 24.20 -3.90
C LEU A 21 50.97 24.75 -2.70
N THR A 22 50.29 25.85 -2.96
CA THR A 22 49.34 26.50 -2.08
C THR A 22 48.22 25.52 -1.74
N ALA A 23 48.02 25.27 -0.44
CA ALA A 23 46.88 24.55 0.08
C ALA A 23 45.61 25.36 -0.19
N HIS A 24 44.88 25.02 -1.25
CA HIS A 24 43.45 25.29 -1.30
C HIS A 24 42.80 24.18 -0.50
N GLY A 25 42.32 24.53 0.69
CA GLY A 25 41.44 23.67 1.47
C GLY A 25 40.22 23.36 0.61
N ALA A 26 40.15 22.13 0.09
CA ALA A 26 38.89 21.55 -0.27
C ALA A 26 38.10 21.44 1.03
N SER A 27 37.12 22.32 1.21
CA SER A 27 36.05 22.08 2.18
C SER A 27 35.54 20.67 1.90
N ALA A 28 35.60 19.79 2.90
CA ALA A 28 34.77 18.61 2.90
C ALA A 28 33.34 19.10 2.71
N GLU A 29 32.80 18.94 1.50
CA GLU A 29 31.36 18.99 1.29
C GLU A 29 30.79 18.02 2.32
N GLY A 30 30.01 18.55 3.26
CA GLY A 30 29.41 17.76 4.31
C GLY A 30 28.62 16.64 3.63
N ALA A 31 29.01 15.40 3.87
CA ALA A 31 28.19 14.26 3.50
C ALA A 31 26.82 14.50 4.12
N VAL A 32 25.83 14.77 3.28
CA VAL A 32 24.44 14.87 3.71
C VAL A 32 24.09 13.47 4.21
N GLU A 33 24.01 13.30 5.53
CA GLU A 33 23.59 12.02 6.11
C GLU A 33 22.24 11.64 5.50
N SER A 34 22.19 10.49 4.81
CA SER A 34 20.95 10.01 4.24
C SER A 34 19.90 9.80 5.33
N PRO A 35 18.67 10.26 5.15
CA PRO A 35 17.64 10.12 6.16
C PRO A 35 17.33 8.65 6.45
N THR A 36 17.43 8.27 7.73
CA THR A 36 16.96 6.99 8.25
C THR A 36 15.46 7.04 8.48
N LEU A 37 14.72 6.08 7.93
CA LEU A 37 13.27 5.97 8.05
C LEU A 37 12.85 5.40 9.41
N TYR A 38 11.55 5.47 9.70
CA TYR A 38 10.92 5.00 10.95
C TYR A 38 11.24 3.54 11.34
N ASN A 39 11.62 2.70 10.39
CA ASN A 39 11.94 1.28 10.55
C ASN A 39 13.45 0.99 10.43
N GLY A 40 14.29 2.02 10.48
CA GLY A 40 15.74 1.89 10.47
C GLY A 40 16.37 1.77 9.07
N ILE A 41 15.56 1.75 7.99
CA ILE A 41 16.09 1.75 6.62
C ILE A 41 16.78 3.09 6.35
N THR A 42 18.05 3.05 5.97
CA THR A 42 18.78 4.24 5.53
C THR A 42 18.57 4.42 4.02
N SER A 43 18.05 5.58 3.63
CA SER A 43 17.87 5.89 2.21
C SER A 43 19.24 5.94 1.50
N PRO A 44 19.33 5.60 0.20
CA PRO A 44 20.52 5.94 -0.59
C PRO A 44 20.73 7.46 -0.63
N GLU A 45 21.96 7.90 -0.92
CA GLU A 45 22.30 9.34 -1.03
C GLU A 45 21.47 10.07 -2.09
N SER A 46 21.11 9.38 -3.19
CA SER A 46 20.22 9.89 -4.22
C SER A 46 18.80 9.33 -4.02
N TRP A 47 17.86 10.22 -3.72
CA TRP A 47 16.44 9.88 -3.59
C TRP A 47 15.54 10.89 -4.33
N PRO A 48 14.48 10.44 -5.04
CA PRO A 48 14.16 9.05 -5.36
C PRO A 48 15.28 8.40 -6.20
N PRO A 49 15.33 7.05 -6.29
CA PRO A 49 16.33 6.39 -7.13
C PRO A 49 16.34 6.96 -8.55
N PRO A 50 17.53 7.13 -9.17
CA PRO A 50 17.66 7.71 -10.50
C PRO A 50 16.93 6.87 -11.55
N ASP A 51 16.59 7.50 -12.69
CA ASP A 51 15.88 6.79 -13.75
C ASP A 51 16.71 5.59 -14.26
N ARG A 52 16.01 4.50 -14.55
CA ARG A 52 16.58 3.21 -14.94
C ARG A 52 15.90 2.69 -16.20
N PRO A 53 16.57 1.83 -16.99
CA PRO A 53 15.94 1.22 -18.15
C PRO A 53 14.63 0.51 -17.79
N LEU A 54 13.63 0.62 -18.67
CA LEU A 54 12.39 -0.15 -18.54
C LEU A 54 12.72 -1.64 -18.49
N SER A 55 12.12 -2.35 -17.55
CA SER A 55 12.41 -3.76 -17.31
C SER A 55 11.17 -4.49 -16.86
N ARG A 56 11.01 -5.74 -17.33
CA ARG A 56 10.02 -6.69 -16.83
C ARG A 56 10.59 -7.61 -15.75
N GLU A 57 11.86 -7.44 -15.36
CA GLU A 57 12.38 -8.19 -14.22
C GLU A 57 11.71 -7.72 -12.92
N PRO A 58 11.47 -8.64 -11.97
CA PRO A 58 10.98 -8.28 -10.64
C PRO A 58 11.83 -7.17 -10.04
N MET A 59 11.15 -6.19 -9.43
CA MET A 59 11.83 -5.07 -8.80
C MET A 59 12.72 -5.57 -7.67
N ALA A 60 14.00 -5.19 -7.67
CA ALA A 60 14.88 -5.44 -6.54
C ALA A 60 14.37 -4.68 -5.30
N VAL A 61 14.54 -5.28 -4.12
CA VAL A 61 14.06 -4.72 -2.85
C VAL A 61 15.25 -4.62 -1.88
N PRO A 62 16.06 -3.54 -1.96
CA PRO A 62 17.34 -3.45 -1.27
C PRO A 62 17.24 -3.62 0.26
N TYR A 63 16.15 -3.14 0.87
CA TYR A 63 15.95 -3.26 2.31
C TYR A 63 15.67 -4.69 2.80
N LEU A 64 15.37 -5.64 1.90
CA LEU A 64 15.28 -7.06 2.22
C LEU A 64 16.63 -7.77 2.05
N GLU A 65 17.47 -7.29 1.13
CA GLU A 65 18.83 -7.81 0.92
C GLU A 65 19.78 -7.36 2.03
N VAL A 66 19.69 -6.09 2.43
CA VAL A 66 20.50 -5.48 3.50
C VAL A 66 19.56 -4.79 4.51
N PRO A 67 18.90 -5.57 5.40
CA PRO A 67 18.03 -5.00 6.41
C PRO A 67 18.84 -4.25 7.49
N PRO A 68 18.20 -3.32 8.23
CA PRO A 68 18.84 -2.67 9.37
C PRO A 68 19.29 -3.69 10.42
N ALA A 69 20.43 -3.43 11.07
CA ALA A 69 20.97 -4.32 12.10
C ALA A 69 20.03 -4.45 13.32
N VAL A 70 19.31 -3.38 13.64
CA VAL A 70 18.24 -3.34 14.64
C VAL A 70 17.06 -2.58 14.03
N ILE A 71 15.87 -3.16 14.09
CA ILE A 71 14.65 -2.62 13.46
C ILE A 71 13.78 -1.94 14.54
N PRO A 72 13.59 -0.62 14.50
CA PRO A 72 12.56 0.04 15.28
C PRO A 72 11.16 -0.41 14.82
N ILE A 73 10.30 -0.76 15.78
CA ILE A 73 8.93 -1.25 15.53
C ILE A 73 7.85 -0.38 16.20
N ASP A 74 8.17 0.91 16.40
CA ASP A 74 7.28 1.86 17.10
C ASP A 74 6.06 2.30 16.26
N VAL A 75 6.10 2.07 14.95
CA VAL A 75 5.02 2.45 14.03
C VAL A 75 4.24 1.20 13.61
N GLY A 76 3.02 1.08 14.12
CA GLY A 76 2.02 0.16 13.64
C GLY A 76 2.26 -1.32 13.95
N ARG A 77 1.31 -2.11 13.49
CA ARG A 77 1.37 -3.57 13.52
C ARG A 77 2.43 -4.08 12.54
N GLN A 78 3.25 -5.00 13.01
CA GLN A 78 4.34 -5.60 12.24
C GLN A 78 3.82 -6.83 11.49
N LEU A 79 3.73 -6.73 10.16
CA LEU A 79 3.14 -7.74 9.28
C LEU A 79 4.18 -8.73 8.73
N PHE A 80 3.76 -9.98 8.52
CA PHE A 80 4.61 -11.05 7.93
C PHE A 80 4.50 -11.15 6.40
N VAL A 81 4.32 -10.02 5.72
CA VAL A 81 4.15 -9.94 4.25
C VAL A 81 5.48 -10.08 3.49
N ASP A 82 6.61 -10.04 4.19
CA ASP A 82 7.96 -10.19 3.65
C ASP A 82 8.91 -10.73 4.75
N ASP A 83 10.20 -10.89 4.41
CA ASP A 83 11.25 -11.40 5.31
C ASP A 83 11.96 -10.30 6.11
N PHE A 84 11.49 -9.05 6.06
CA PHE A 84 12.15 -7.91 6.70
C PHE A 84 12.35 -8.13 8.21
N LEU A 85 11.35 -8.71 8.86
CA LEU A 85 11.32 -8.91 10.31
C LEU A 85 11.84 -10.29 10.76
N ILE A 86 12.00 -11.24 9.84
CA ILE A 86 12.22 -12.65 10.18
C ILE A 86 13.71 -12.99 10.09
N GLU A 87 14.29 -13.46 11.19
CA GLU A 87 15.66 -14.01 11.18
C GLU A 87 15.64 -15.49 10.82
N GLU A 88 14.77 -16.26 11.46
CA GLU A 88 14.63 -17.70 11.27
C GLU A 88 13.18 -18.13 11.52
N THR A 89 12.68 -19.11 10.77
CA THR A 89 11.34 -19.68 11.01
C THR A 89 11.24 -21.13 10.53
N SER A 90 10.56 -21.97 11.32
CA SER A 90 10.03 -23.26 10.86
C SER A 90 8.53 -23.20 10.54
N LEU A 91 7.87 -22.08 10.83
CA LEU A 91 6.48 -21.84 10.46
C LEU A 91 6.33 -21.66 8.95
N ARG A 92 5.21 -22.13 8.40
CA ARG A 92 4.86 -21.95 6.99
C ARG A 92 4.16 -20.62 6.80
N ARG A 93 4.71 -19.74 5.93
CA ARG A 93 3.99 -18.55 5.48
C ARG A 93 2.86 -18.95 4.52
N VAL A 94 1.68 -18.40 4.74
CA VAL A 94 0.50 -18.51 3.85
C VAL A 94 0.04 -17.10 3.52
N LEU A 95 -0.12 -16.82 2.23
CA LEU A 95 -0.67 -15.56 1.73
C LEU A 95 -2.17 -15.75 1.46
N HIS A 96 -2.98 -14.77 1.84
CA HIS A 96 -4.43 -14.87 1.75
C HIS A 96 -4.99 -13.87 0.73
N ARG A 97 -6.12 -14.25 0.13
CA ARG A 97 -6.90 -13.40 -0.77
C ARG A 97 -8.07 -12.79 0.00
N ALA A 98 -8.58 -11.66 -0.47
CA ALA A 98 -9.81 -11.11 0.09
C ALA A 98 -11.03 -11.85 -0.50
N ASP A 99 -12.03 -12.06 0.34
CA ASP A 99 -13.27 -12.73 -0.04
C ASP A 99 -14.31 -11.71 -0.47
N TYR A 100 -14.99 -11.95 -1.59
CA TYR A 100 -16.09 -11.10 -2.01
C TYR A 100 -17.26 -11.17 -1.04
N TYR A 101 -17.83 -10.01 -0.72
CA TYR A 101 -19.10 -9.94 0.00
C TYR A 101 -20.20 -10.69 -0.79
N PRO A 102 -20.92 -11.66 -0.17
CA PRO A 102 -21.85 -12.53 -0.90
C PRO A 102 -23.02 -11.81 -1.59
N HIS A 103 -23.36 -10.59 -1.16
CA HIS A 103 -24.47 -9.80 -1.74
C HIS A 103 -23.99 -8.68 -2.67
N ASN A 104 -22.78 -8.81 -3.22
CA ASN A 104 -22.32 -7.90 -4.28
C ASN A 104 -23.23 -7.95 -5.53
N PRO A 105 -23.27 -6.84 -6.30
CA PRO A 105 -22.65 -5.55 -6.04
C PRO A 105 -23.40 -4.73 -4.98
N ILE A 106 -22.67 -3.92 -4.20
CA ILE A 106 -23.23 -3.09 -3.11
C ILE A 106 -23.70 -1.70 -3.57
N LEU A 107 -23.31 -1.27 -4.77
CA LEU A 107 -23.83 -0.04 -5.39
C LEU A 107 -23.90 -0.24 -6.91
N ILE A 108 -25.08 0.02 -7.47
CA ILE A 108 -25.40 -0.15 -8.90
C ILE A 108 -25.84 1.17 -9.52
N PRO A 109 -25.76 1.34 -10.85
CA PRO A 109 -26.38 2.46 -11.54
C PRO A 109 -27.91 2.32 -11.48
N ASP A 110 -28.57 3.18 -10.71
CA ASP A 110 -30.02 3.19 -10.49
C ASP A 110 -30.63 4.60 -10.55
N LYS A 111 -29.81 5.62 -10.84
CA LYS A 111 -30.25 7.02 -11.01
C LYS A 111 -30.18 7.47 -12.47
N PRO A 112 -31.04 8.41 -12.91
CA PRO A 112 -31.07 8.86 -14.29
C PRO A 112 -29.72 9.36 -14.83
N TRP A 113 -28.96 10.11 -14.03
CA TRP A 113 -27.66 10.65 -14.45
C TRP A 113 -26.55 9.60 -14.57
N GLU A 114 -26.75 8.39 -14.03
CA GLU A 114 -25.81 7.25 -14.13
C GLU A 114 -26.02 6.43 -15.41
N MET A 115 -27.13 6.67 -16.11
CA MET A 115 -27.53 5.96 -17.34
C MET A 115 -26.92 6.58 -18.60
N GLU A 116 -26.45 7.83 -18.50
CA GLU A 116 -25.85 8.55 -19.62
C GLU A 116 -24.32 8.36 -19.64
N THR A 117 -23.73 8.38 -20.84
CA THR A 117 -22.31 8.13 -21.08
C THR A 117 -21.74 9.21 -21.99
N ALA A 118 -20.50 9.62 -21.73
CA ALA A 118 -19.75 10.56 -22.57
C ALA A 118 -18.73 9.86 -23.50
N SER A 119 -18.60 8.53 -23.39
CA SER A 119 -17.62 7.78 -24.18
C SER A 119 -18.18 7.33 -25.53
N ALA A 120 -17.64 7.89 -26.62
CA ALA A 120 -17.95 7.44 -27.98
C ALA A 120 -17.46 6.00 -28.21
N GLY A 121 -18.38 5.09 -28.54
CA GLY A 121 -18.08 3.70 -28.91
C GLY A 121 -17.76 2.75 -27.75
N HIS A 122 -17.80 3.22 -26.49
CA HIS A 122 -17.61 2.39 -25.29
C HIS A 122 -18.65 2.75 -24.22
N GLU A 123 -19.91 2.76 -24.63
CA GLU A 123 -21.02 3.12 -23.76
C GLU A 123 -21.17 2.12 -22.61
N ALA A 124 -21.29 2.64 -21.39
CA ALA A 124 -21.54 1.86 -20.20
C ALA A 124 -22.33 2.70 -19.19
N ILE A 125 -23.36 2.13 -18.58
CA ILE A 125 -23.99 2.74 -17.41
C ILE A 125 -23.10 2.46 -16.20
N SER A 126 -22.87 3.47 -15.35
CA SER A 126 -21.80 3.39 -14.35
C SER A 126 -22.18 4.00 -13.02
N ALA A 127 -21.89 3.22 -11.97
CA ALA A 127 -21.76 3.68 -10.61
C ALA A 127 -20.61 2.89 -9.95
N MET A 128 -19.36 3.32 -10.16
CA MET A 128 -18.14 2.60 -9.70
C MET A 128 -17.02 3.57 -9.29
N PRO A 129 -16.16 3.24 -8.31
CA PRO A 129 -15.15 4.17 -7.80
C PRO A 129 -14.03 4.46 -8.80
N PHE A 130 -13.56 3.48 -9.57
CA PHE A 130 -12.51 3.64 -10.59
C PHE A 130 -11.31 4.49 -10.11
N SER A 131 -10.68 4.08 -9.00
CA SER A 131 -9.62 4.79 -8.24
C SER A 131 -10.00 6.07 -7.53
N ASP A 132 -11.24 6.56 -7.60
CA ASP A 132 -11.67 7.80 -6.93
C ASP A 132 -11.35 7.77 -5.43
N GLY A 133 -12.25 7.28 -4.59
CA GLY A 133 -11.96 7.22 -3.16
C GLY A 133 -13.13 6.68 -2.38
N VAL A 134 -12.82 5.79 -1.43
CA VAL A 134 -13.74 5.42 -0.37
C VAL A 134 -13.03 5.62 0.95
N TRP A 135 -13.56 6.51 1.78
CA TRP A 135 -12.92 6.94 3.03
C TRP A 135 -13.93 6.91 4.16
N PHE A 136 -13.45 6.65 5.38
CA PHE A 136 -14.22 6.95 6.56
C PHE A 136 -13.86 8.36 7.03
N ASP A 137 -14.87 9.24 7.10
CA ASP A 137 -14.71 10.57 7.63
C ASP A 137 -15.04 10.59 9.13
N PRO A 138 -14.05 10.75 10.02
CA PRO A 138 -14.29 10.78 11.46
C PRO A 138 -15.01 12.04 11.94
N GLN A 139 -14.97 13.13 11.17
CA GLN A 139 -15.69 14.36 11.52
C GLN A 139 -17.20 14.17 11.35
N ASP A 140 -17.61 13.48 10.29
CA ASP A 140 -19.02 13.25 9.99
C ASP A 140 -19.52 11.89 10.49
N ASN A 141 -18.59 11.02 10.92
CA ASN A 141 -18.84 9.65 11.35
C ASN A 141 -19.58 8.83 10.27
N LEU A 142 -19.09 8.93 9.04
CA LEU A 142 -19.67 8.29 7.85
C LEU A 142 -18.59 7.70 6.94
N PHE A 143 -18.93 6.58 6.31
CA PHE A 143 -18.27 6.17 5.08
C PHE A 143 -18.70 7.09 3.95
N LYS A 144 -17.75 7.54 3.14
CA LYS A 144 -17.95 8.43 2.00
C LYS A 144 -17.30 7.81 0.75
N MET A 145 -18.03 7.79 -0.35
CA MET A 145 -17.57 7.28 -1.64
C MET A 145 -17.73 8.36 -2.70
N TRP A 146 -16.66 8.60 -3.44
CA TRP A 146 -16.70 9.29 -4.71
C TRP A 146 -16.63 8.25 -5.81
N TYR A 147 -17.46 8.40 -6.83
CA TYR A 147 -17.56 7.41 -7.88
C TYR A 147 -17.91 8.03 -9.23
N MET A 148 -17.54 7.34 -10.31
CA MET A 148 -17.95 7.68 -11.66
C MET A 148 -19.45 7.37 -11.84
N GLY A 149 -20.26 8.44 -11.95
CA GLY A 149 -21.68 8.36 -12.30
C GLY A 149 -21.87 8.64 -13.79
N GLY A 150 -22.29 7.62 -14.53
CA GLY A 150 -22.31 7.64 -16.00
C GLY A 150 -20.90 7.55 -16.58
N TYR A 151 -20.68 6.67 -17.56
CA TYR A 151 -19.30 6.38 -17.99
C TYR A 151 -18.64 7.61 -18.59
N VAL A 152 -17.51 8.01 -18.00
CA VAL A 152 -16.71 9.18 -18.37
C VAL A 152 -17.44 10.52 -18.17
N LYS A 153 -18.60 10.51 -17.48
CA LYS A 153 -19.50 11.67 -17.45
C LYS A 153 -19.27 12.57 -16.24
N SER A 154 -19.42 12.04 -15.03
CA SER A 154 -19.42 12.86 -13.81
C SER A 154 -18.80 12.14 -12.62
N THR A 155 -18.41 12.91 -11.60
CA THR A 155 -18.11 12.36 -10.27
C THR A 155 -19.31 12.60 -9.37
N CYS A 156 -19.84 11.50 -8.84
CA CYS A 156 -20.96 11.43 -7.91
C CYS A 156 -20.48 11.07 -6.50
N TYR A 157 -21.37 11.22 -5.53
CA TYR A 157 -21.08 11.06 -4.11
C TYR A 157 -22.11 10.17 -3.43
N ALA A 158 -21.65 9.24 -2.60
CA ALA A 158 -22.51 8.39 -1.77
C ALA A 158 -21.99 8.33 -0.34
N VAL A 159 -22.89 8.08 0.61
CA VAL A 159 -22.56 7.91 2.03
C VAL A 159 -23.11 6.61 2.57
N SER A 160 -22.47 6.09 3.61
CA SER A 160 -22.94 4.92 4.32
C SER A 160 -22.59 5.01 5.81
N ARG A 161 -23.42 4.37 6.65
CA ARG A 161 -23.17 4.23 8.09
C ARG A 161 -22.43 2.93 8.45
N ASP A 162 -22.58 1.90 7.62
CA ASP A 162 -22.03 0.56 7.84
C ASP A 162 -21.00 0.13 6.77
N GLY A 163 -20.84 0.92 5.70
CA GLY A 163 -19.98 0.61 4.57
C GLY A 163 -20.61 -0.36 3.56
N ILE A 164 -21.84 -0.82 3.80
CA ILE A 164 -22.52 -1.83 2.97
C ILE A 164 -23.75 -1.22 2.29
N ALA A 165 -24.62 -0.57 3.06
CA ALA A 165 -25.80 0.11 2.54
C ALA A 165 -25.46 1.56 2.20
N TRP A 166 -25.50 1.90 0.91
CA TRP A 166 -25.11 3.21 0.40
C TRP A 166 -26.32 4.08 0.04
N GLU A 167 -26.31 5.32 0.53
CA GLU A 167 -27.25 6.36 0.18
C GLU A 167 -26.62 7.31 -0.84
N LYS A 168 -27.41 7.68 -1.87
CA LYS A 168 -27.06 8.67 -2.89
C LYS A 168 -27.85 9.96 -2.60
N PRO A 169 -27.35 10.87 -1.73
CA PRO A 169 -28.12 12.02 -1.27
C PRO A 169 -28.37 13.03 -2.40
N GLU A 170 -29.49 13.74 -2.36
CA GLU A 170 -29.69 14.91 -3.22
C GLU A 170 -28.86 16.09 -2.69
N LEU A 171 -28.06 16.68 -3.57
CA LEU A 171 -27.13 17.77 -3.29
C LEU A 171 -27.53 19.03 -4.08
N ASP A 172 -26.94 20.15 -3.70
CA ASP A 172 -27.15 21.47 -4.29
C ASP A 172 -26.18 21.80 -5.45
N VAL A 173 -25.04 21.11 -5.54
CA VAL A 173 -24.04 21.30 -6.62
C VAL A 173 -24.67 21.12 -8.00
N VAL A 174 -25.38 20.02 -8.21
CA VAL A 174 -26.33 19.84 -9.31
C VAL A 174 -27.67 19.49 -8.68
N PRO A 175 -28.60 20.46 -8.57
CA PRO A 175 -29.81 20.31 -7.76
C PRO A 175 -30.61 19.05 -8.06
N GLY A 176 -30.94 18.28 -7.02
CA GLY A 176 -31.72 17.05 -7.11
C GLY A 176 -30.93 15.82 -7.56
N THR A 177 -29.60 15.89 -7.54
CA THR A 177 -28.71 14.77 -7.87
C THR A 177 -27.61 14.64 -6.83
N ASN A 178 -26.83 13.55 -6.86
CA ASN A 178 -25.64 13.39 -6.02
C ASN A 178 -24.33 13.70 -6.77
N ILE A 179 -24.39 14.49 -7.85
CA ILE A 179 -23.22 14.89 -8.63
C ILE A 179 -22.46 15.99 -7.88
N VAL A 180 -21.16 15.80 -7.70
CA VAL A 180 -20.25 16.80 -7.07
C VAL A 180 -19.29 17.44 -8.07
N GLN A 181 -19.11 16.82 -9.25
CA GLN A 181 -18.42 17.39 -10.41
C GLN A 181 -19.14 16.94 -11.69
N ALA A 182 -19.72 17.88 -12.42
CA ALA A 182 -20.47 17.62 -13.65
C ALA A 182 -19.62 17.57 -14.93
N GLN A 183 -18.34 17.95 -14.83
CA GLN A 183 -17.42 17.96 -15.97
C GLN A 183 -17.10 16.52 -16.41
N GLU A 184 -17.09 16.30 -17.73
CA GLU A 184 -16.64 15.03 -18.31
C GLU A 184 -15.21 14.72 -17.86
N ARG A 185 -14.98 13.47 -17.47
CA ARG A 185 -13.73 13.04 -16.83
C ARG A 185 -13.40 11.61 -17.18
N ASP A 186 -12.13 11.22 -17.09
CA ASP A 186 -11.70 9.83 -17.24
C ASP A 186 -11.47 9.19 -15.87
N SER A 187 -10.36 9.50 -15.23
CA SER A 187 -9.97 8.98 -13.91
C SER A 187 -9.85 10.08 -12.87
N SER A 188 -10.05 9.72 -11.61
CA SER A 188 -9.73 10.61 -10.49
C SER A 188 -9.21 9.84 -9.30
N THR A 189 -8.61 10.59 -8.37
CA THR A 189 -8.33 10.15 -7.00
C THR A 189 -8.83 11.23 -6.05
N VAL A 190 -9.60 10.84 -5.03
CA VAL A 190 -10.02 11.67 -3.90
C VAL A 190 -9.26 11.21 -2.68
N TRP A 191 -8.62 12.17 -2.00
CA TRP A 191 -7.87 11.95 -0.78
C TRP A 191 -8.49 12.74 0.37
N LEU A 192 -8.78 12.05 1.48
CA LEU A 192 -9.11 12.69 2.74
C LEU A 192 -7.82 12.84 3.56
N ASP A 193 -7.31 14.06 3.61
CA ASP A 193 -6.12 14.42 4.36
C ASP A 193 -6.50 14.81 5.80
N LEU A 194 -6.41 13.85 6.70
CA LEU A 194 -6.68 14.05 8.13
C LEU A 194 -5.60 14.87 8.85
N ASN A 195 -4.49 15.19 8.19
CA ASN A 195 -3.42 16.04 8.72
C ASN A 195 -3.47 17.47 8.16
N GLU A 196 -4.38 17.77 7.24
CA GLU A 196 -4.47 19.09 6.63
C GLU A 196 -4.90 20.14 7.66
N SER A 197 -4.05 21.14 7.85
CA SER A 197 -4.30 22.25 8.78
C SER A 197 -5.32 23.26 8.25
N ASN A 198 -5.41 23.42 6.92
CA ASN A 198 -6.41 24.29 6.31
C ASN A 198 -7.72 23.50 6.07
N PRO A 199 -8.79 23.74 6.84
CA PRO A 199 -10.02 22.96 6.73
C PRO A 199 -10.68 23.08 5.34
N GLN A 200 -10.34 24.08 4.53
CA GLN A 200 -10.83 24.21 3.15
C GLN A 200 -10.15 23.25 2.16
N ARG A 201 -9.08 22.55 2.58
CA ARG A 201 -8.25 21.68 1.73
C ARG A 201 -8.19 20.22 2.22
N ARG A 202 -9.00 19.85 3.23
CA ARG A 202 -8.96 18.51 3.83
C ARG A 202 -9.34 17.41 2.85
N PHE A 203 -10.22 17.69 1.89
CA PHE A 203 -10.40 16.83 0.73
C PHE A 203 -9.62 17.38 -0.45
N LYS A 204 -8.93 16.49 -1.16
CA LYS A 204 -8.13 16.79 -2.34
C LYS A 204 -8.59 15.88 -3.47
N LEU A 205 -8.98 16.46 -4.60
CA LEU A 205 -9.39 15.73 -5.79
C LEU A 205 -8.38 15.99 -6.91
N PHE A 206 -7.86 14.92 -7.47
CA PHE A 206 -7.00 14.92 -8.65
C PHE A 206 -7.78 14.30 -9.78
N VAL A 207 -8.07 15.04 -10.85
CA VAL A 207 -8.96 14.58 -11.92
C VAL A 207 -8.37 14.81 -13.29
N TYR A 208 -8.51 13.80 -14.14
CA TYR A 208 -8.19 13.84 -15.56
C TYR A 208 -9.47 14.19 -16.35
N LEU A 209 -9.62 15.44 -16.78
CA LEU A 209 -10.84 15.92 -17.44
C LEU A 209 -10.84 15.66 -18.96
N ARG A 210 -12.03 15.67 -19.57
CA ARG A 210 -12.25 15.52 -21.01
C ARG A 210 -12.81 16.80 -21.69
N PRO A 211 -12.59 16.98 -23.02
CA PRO A 211 -11.78 16.14 -23.90
C PRO A 211 -10.27 16.22 -23.59
N SER A 212 -9.63 15.04 -23.54
CA SER A 212 -8.22 14.72 -23.22
C SER A 212 -7.33 15.89 -22.77
N GLN A 213 -7.10 16.00 -21.46
CA GLN A 213 -6.04 16.85 -20.89
C GLN A 213 -4.75 16.04 -20.73
N ARG A 214 -3.57 16.57 -21.07
CA ARG A 214 -2.29 15.89 -20.79
C ARG A 214 -1.85 16.05 -19.32
N TYR A 215 -2.75 16.31 -18.38
CA TYR A 215 -2.43 16.68 -16.99
C TYR A 215 -3.61 16.34 -16.07
N LEU A 216 -3.37 16.32 -14.75
CA LEU A 216 -4.42 16.31 -13.74
C LEU A 216 -4.73 17.76 -13.33
N THR A 217 -6.00 18.04 -13.06
CA THR A 217 -6.45 19.26 -12.38
C THR A 217 -6.68 18.97 -10.90
N ILE A 218 -6.29 19.88 -10.02
CA ILE A 218 -6.35 19.71 -8.57
C ILE A 218 -7.46 20.58 -7.97
N TYR A 219 -8.33 19.97 -7.17
CA TYR A 219 -9.40 20.66 -6.46
C TYR A 219 -9.29 20.41 -4.95
N PHE A 220 -9.78 21.37 -4.18
CA PHE A 220 -9.86 21.30 -2.73
C PHE A 220 -11.30 21.41 -2.26
N SER A 221 -11.64 20.74 -1.16
CA SER A 221 -12.97 20.85 -0.56
C SER A 221 -12.92 20.71 0.97
N PRO A 222 -13.79 21.44 1.70
CA PRO A 222 -13.98 21.26 3.14
C PRO A 222 -14.87 20.06 3.51
N ASP A 223 -15.77 19.63 2.61
CA ASP A 223 -16.79 18.60 2.89
C ASP A 223 -16.76 17.42 1.91
N GLY A 224 -16.01 17.56 0.81
CA GLY A 224 -15.92 16.61 -0.29
C GLY A 224 -17.10 16.69 -1.25
N ILE A 225 -17.95 17.70 -1.11
CA ILE A 225 -19.12 17.98 -1.94
C ILE A 225 -18.88 19.24 -2.76
N HIS A 226 -18.46 20.33 -2.10
CA HIS A 226 -18.21 21.63 -2.73
C HIS A 226 -16.73 21.78 -3.06
N TRP A 227 -16.38 21.62 -4.33
CA TRP A 227 -15.01 21.63 -4.80
C TRP A 227 -14.60 22.99 -5.37
N THR A 228 -13.44 23.48 -4.94
CA THR A 228 -12.80 24.69 -5.44
C THR A 228 -11.57 24.31 -6.26
N ASP A 229 -11.48 24.77 -7.51
CA ASP A 229 -10.31 24.59 -8.37
C ASP A 229 -9.09 25.31 -7.74
N SER A 230 -7.97 24.61 -7.62
CA SER A 230 -6.74 25.21 -7.11
C SER A 230 -6.03 26.12 -8.12
N GLY A 231 -6.45 26.09 -9.39
CA GLY A 231 -5.80 26.78 -10.51
C GLY A 231 -4.45 26.15 -10.91
N VAL A 232 -4.17 24.92 -10.45
CA VAL A 232 -2.91 24.21 -10.72
C VAL A 232 -3.19 22.97 -11.55
N GLN A 233 -2.42 22.83 -12.63
CA GLN A 233 -2.36 21.65 -13.46
C GLN A 233 -1.03 20.96 -13.22
N THR A 234 -1.02 19.63 -13.30
CA THR A 234 0.23 18.88 -13.20
C THR A 234 1.10 19.01 -14.46
N GLY A 235 2.35 18.54 -14.37
CA GLY A 235 3.13 18.16 -15.54
C GLY A 235 2.45 17.09 -16.38
N THR A 236 3.04 16.79 -17.55
CA THR A 236 2.45 15.87 -18.52
C THR A 236 2.21 14.49 -17.91
N THR A 237 1.01 13.93 -18.12
CA THR A 237 0.59 12.64 -17.58
C THR A 237 -0.48 11.96 -18.44
N GLY A 238 -0.65 10.65 -18.26
CA GLY A 238 -1.76 9.89 -18.83
C GLY A 238 -2.97 9.80 -17.89
N ASP A 239 -4.12 9.40 -18.44
CA ASP A 239 -5.27 8.94 -17.66
C ASP A 239 -4.85 7.80 -16.71
N ARG A 240 -5.64 7.54 -15.67
CA ARG A 240 -5.32 6.57 -14.60
C ARG A 240 -4.03 6.88 -13.84
N SER A 241 -3.50 8.09 -13.89
CA SER A 241 -2.45 8.50 -12.94
C SER A 241 -3.08 8.80 -11.59
N THR A 242 -2.41 8.38 -10.52
CA THR A 242 -2.92 8.45 -9.15
C THR A 242 -1.99 9.29 -8.28
N VAL A 243 -2.57 9.92 -7.26
CA VAL A 243 -1.81 10.76 -6.31
C VAL A 243 -2.21 10.36 -4.90
N PHE A 244 -1.21 10.10 -4.05
CA PHE A 244 -1.43 9.69 -2.66
C PHE A 244 -0.40 10.33 -1.74
N PHE A 245 -0.71 10.39 -0.45
CA PHE A 245 0.23 10.86 0.55
C PHE A 245 0.98 9.68 1.19
N ASN A 246 2.31 9.74 1.20
CA ASN A 246 3.17 8.80 1.90
C ASN A 246 3.63 9.42 3.24
N PRO A 247 2.98 9.08 4.37
CA PRO A 247 3.27 9.69 5.65
C PRO A 247 4.56 9.16 6.30
N PHE A 248 5.12 8.04 5.82
CA PHE A 248 6.42 7.54 6.30
C PHE A 248 7.59 8.40 5.83
N ARG A 249 7.38 9.16 4.75
CA ARG A 249 8.34 10.11 4.16
C ARG A 249 7.86 11.56 4.22
N ASN A 250 6.60 11.79 4.59
CA ASN A 250 5.95 13.09 4.60
C ASN A 250 5.91 13.77 3.21
N VAL A 251 5.57 13.02 2.17
CA VAL A 251 5.52 13.51 0.78
C VAL A 251 4.24 13.08 0.05
N TRP A 252 3.78 13.92 -0.87
CA TRP A 252 2.84 13.54 -1.92
C TRP A 252 3.56 12.82 -3.03
N VAL A 253 3.05 11.64 -3.39
CA VAL A 253 3.59 10.81 -4.47
C VAL A 253 2.64 10.84 -5.65
N TYR A 254 3.20 11.11 -6.83
CA TYR A 254 2.54 11.10 -8.12
C TYR A 254 2.90 9.82 -8.87
N GLY A 255 1.97 8.86 -8.89
CA GLY A 255 2.05 7.64 -9.67
C GLY A 255 1.61 7.90 -11.11
N ILE A 256 2.55 8.30 -11.96
CA ILE A 256 2.28 8.80 -13.31
C ILE A 256 2.17 7.61 -14.29
N ARG A 257 1.04 7.47 -14.97
CA ARG A 257 0.89 6.48 -16.06
C ARG A 257 1.79 6.85 -17.23
N ALA A 258 2.53 5.86 -17.71
CA ALA A 258 3.23 5.91 -18.99
C ALA A 258 2.96 4.63 -19.79
N TYR A 259 3.31 4.67 -21.08
CA TYR A 259 3.10 3.57 -22.01
C TYR A 259 4.29 3.43 -22.95
N GLU A 260 4.80 2.21 -23.09
CA GLU A 260 5.81 1.86 -24.09
C GLU A 260 5.38 0.58 -24.82
N GLN A 261 4.90 0.77 -26.06
CA GLN A 261 4.28 -0.29 -26.86
C GLN A 261 5.23 -1.46 -27.15
N THR A 262 6.52 -1.18 -27.30
CA THR A 262 7.50 -2.17 -27.80
C THR A 262 8.14 -3.03 -26.70
N SER A 263 7.89 -2.72 -25.42
CA SER A 263 8.53 -3.43 -24.31
C SER A 263 7.55 -3.84 -23.19
N ILE A 264 7.25 -2.94 -22.26
CA ILE A 264 6.53 -3.24 -21.01
C ILE A 264 5.03 -2.93 -21.09
N GLY A 265 4.58 -2.22 -22.12
CA GLY A 265 3.21 -1.73 -22.20
C GLY A 265 2.96 -0.62 -21.19
N ARG A 266 1.85 -0.67 -20.42
CA ARG A 266 1.56 0.31 -19.37
C ARG A 266 2.43 0.10 -18.13
N TYR A 267 2.97 1.19 -17.61
CA TYR A 267 3.82 1.23 -16.41
C TYR A 267 3.65 2.56 -15.66
N ARG A 268 4.34 2.69 -14.51
CA ARG A 268 4.33 3.87 -13.66
C ARG A 268 5.69 4.57 -13.63
N ARG A 269 5.64 5.90 -13.66
CA ARG A 269 6.73 6.77 -13.24
C ARG A 269 6.47 7.34 -11.85
N TYR A 270 7.55 7.64 -11.13
CA TYR A 270 7.54 8.16 -9.76
C TYR A 270 7.94 9.64 -9.74
N TRP A 271 7.21 10.42 -8.96
CA TRP A 271 7.58 11.78 -8.58
C TRP A 271 7.05 12.06 -7.18
N GLU A 272 7.84 12.73 -6.33
CA GLU A 272 7.44 13.06 -4.95
C GLU A 272 7.75 14.51 -4.59
N HIS A 273 6.95 15.10 -3.70
CA HIS A 273 7.21 16.41 -3.11
C HIS A 273 6.43 16.60 -1.81
N GLU A 274 6.95 17.37 -0.85
CA GLU A 274 6.28 17.62 0.45
C GLU A 274 4.97 18.43 0.30
N ASP A 275 4.96 19.46 -0.54
CA ASP A 275 3.75 20.22 -0.88
C ASP A 275 3.08 19.68 -2.15
N VAL A 276 1.76 19.48 -2.07
CA VAL A 276 0.95 18.94 -3.17
C VAL A 276 0.96 19.85 -4.40
N LEU A 277 0.85 21.17 -4.28
CA LEU A 277 0.75 22.05 -5.45
C LEU A 277 2.10 22.32 -6.12
N ALA A 278 3.17 22.43 -5.32
CA ALA A 278 4.53 22.53 -5.83
C ALA A 278 4.96 21.22 -6.51
N GLY A 279 4.59 20.07 -5.92
CA GLY A 279 4.87 18.74 -6.47
C GLY A 279 4.19 18.46 -7.80
N ALA A 280 3.11 19.16 -8.13
CA ALA A 280 2.42 19.03 -9.40
C ALA A 280 3.31 19.45 -10.60
N ARG A 281 4.44 20.12 -10.39
CA ARG A 281 5.26 20.73 -11.45
C ARG A 281 6.48 19.88 -11.77
N TRP A 282 6.33 18.94 -12.71
CA TRP A 282 7.45 18.21 -13.31
C TRP A 282 7.54 18.46 -14.82
N GLU A 283 8.75 18.37 -15.33
CA GLU A 283 9.06 18.41 -16.76
C GLU A 283 9.15 16.99 -17.34
N GLU A 284 9.07 16.89 -18.67
CA GLU A 284 9.26 15.62 -19.36
C GLU A 284 10.64 15.04 -19.06
N GLY A 285 10.69 13.76 -18.66
CA GLY A 285 11.93 13.05 -18.32
C GLY A 285 12.38 13.18 -16.86
N GLN A 286 11.78 14.05 -16.04
CA GLN A 286 12.12 14.13 -14.61
C GLN A 286 11.55 12.96 -13.78
N PRO A 287 10.28 12.54 -13.96
CA PRO A 287 9.76 11.38 -13.24
C PRO A 287 10.47 10.09 -13.66
N THR A 288 10.96 9.33 -12.69
CA THR A 288 11.78 8.13 -12.93
C THR A 288 10.90 6.90 -13.13
N PHE A 289 11.39 5.86 -13.81
CA PHE A 289 10.70 4.59 -13.91
C PHE A 289 10.52 3.95 -12.54
N TRP A 290 9.26 3.80 -12.13
CA TRP A 290 8.92 3.24 -10.83
C TRP A 290 8.76 1.73 -10.93
N VAL A 291 7.66 1.29 -11.55
CA VAL A 291 7.21 -0.10 -11.56
C VAL A 291 6.28 -0.35 -12.74
N GLY A 292 6.27 -1.59 -13.24
CA GLY A 292 5.34 -2.09 -14.24
C GLY A 292 4.96 -3.53 -13.91
N ALA A 293 4.20 -4.18 -14.78
CA ALA A 293 4.02 -5.63 -14.69
C ALA A 293 5.34 -6.33 -15.00
N ASP A 294 5.66 -7.37 -14.25
CA ASP A 294 6.94 -8.08 -14.35
C ASP A 294 6.76 -9.50 -14.93
N THR A 295 7.83 -10.29 -14.97
CA THR A 295 7.84 -11.65 -15.52
C THR A 295 7.15 -12.68 -14.62
N GLN A 296 6.86 -12.34 -13.36
CA GLN A 296 6.07 -13.18 -12.46
C GLN A 296 4.57 -12.90 -12.57
N ASP A 297 4.15 -11.78 -13.19
CA ASP A 297 2.76 -11.56 -13.60
C ASP A 297 2.38 -12.49 -14.75
N ALA A 298 1.92 -13.70 -14.42
CA ALA A 298 1.57 -14.72 -15.39
C ALA A 298 0.48 -14.22 -16.37
N PRO A 299 0.69 -14.35 -17.70
CA PRO A 299 -0.35 -14.08 -18.66
C PRO A 299 -1.46 -15.13 -18.55
N ARG A 300 -2.66 -14.74 -18.93
CA ARG A 300 -3.78 -15.68 -19.11
C ARG A 300 -3.46 -16.68 -20.22
N GLU A 301 -3.65 -17.97 -19.95
CA GLU A 301 -3.32 -19.05 -20.90
C GLU A 301 -4.12 -18.94 -22.20
N ASP A 302 -5.38 -18.51 -22.13
CA ASP A 302 -6.28 -18.34 -23.27
C ASP A 302 -5.94 -17.12 -24.16
N ILE A 303 -5.18 -16.15 -23.65
CA ILE A 303 -4.86 -14.90 -24.37
C ILE A 303 -3.38 -14.83 -24.75
N GLY A 304 -2.48 -15.34 -23.91
CA GLY A 304 -1.03 -15.38 -24.16
C GLY A 304 -0.33 -14.02 -24.24
N THR A 305 -1.03 -12.92 -23.98
CA THR A 305 -0.45 -11.56 -24.04
C THR A 305 0.24 -11.22 -22.72
N PRO A 306 1.50 -10.72 -22.74
CA PRO A 306 2.17 -10.27 -21.53
C PRO A 306 1.34 -9.25 -20.75
N CYS A 307 1.33 -9.39 -19.42
CA CYS A 307 0.58 -8.49 -18.55
C CYS A 307 1.12 -7.05 -18.63
N GLU A 308 0.26 -6.08 -18.32
CA GLU A 308 0.62 -4.66 -18.20
C GLU A 308 0.04 -4.09 -16.90
N LEU A 309 0.72 -3.11 -16.28
CA LEU A 309 0.22 -2.45 -15.08
C LEU A 309 -0.78 -1.36 -15.47
N TYR A 310 -2.08 -1.61 -15.29
CA TYR A 310 -3.14 -0.66 -15.65
C TYR A 310 -3.22 0.50 -14.68
N ASN A 311 -3.15 0.19 -13.39
CA ASN A 311 -3.23 1.17 -12.33
C ASN A 311 -2.47 0.70 -11.06
N LEU A 312 -2.12 1.64 -10.20
CA LEU A 312 -1.50 1.39 -8.90
C LEU A 312 -2.05 2.44 -7.93
N ASP A 313 -2.88 1.99 -6.99
CA ASP A 313 -3.33 2.78 -5.85
C ASP A 313 -2.52 2.39 -4.62
N ALA A 314 -2.14 3.36 -3.79
CA ALA A 314 -1.32 3.12 -2.61
C ALA A 314 -1.79 3.92 -1.40
N VAL A 315 -1.62 3.35 -0.21
CA VAL A 315 -1.99 3.96 1.06
C VAL A 315 -1.08 3.45 2.19
N ALA A 316 -0.84 4.25 3.22
CA ALA A 316 -0.18 3.75 4.42
C ALA A 316 -1.12 2.87 5.24
N TYR A 317 -0.71 1.64 5.52
CA TYR A 317 -1.43 0.70 6.37
C TYR A 317 -0.46 0.13 7.41
N GLU A 318 -0.77 0.36 8.67
CA GLU A 318 0.03 -0.01 9.83
C GLU A 318 1.49 0.45 9.69
N SER A 319 2.42 -0.47 9.49
CA SER A 319 3.86 -0.23 9.37
C SER A 319 4.38 -0.33 7.92
N VAL A 320 3.52 -0.29 6.90
CA VAL A 320 3.90 -0.44 5.49
C VAL A 320 3.08 0.46 4.59
N LEU A 321 3.60 0.77 3.41
CA LEU A 321 2.79 1.26 2.30
C LEU A 321 2.17 0.05 1.59
N LEU A 322 0.84 -0.01 1.55
CA LEU A 322 0.06 -1.02 0.84
C LEU A 322 -0.21 -0.53 -0.59
N GLY A 323 0.10 -1.35 -1.59
CA GLY A 323 -0.19 -1.09 -3.01
C GLY A 323 -1.18 -2.09 -3.59
N LEU A 324 -2.21 -1.60 -4.27
CA LEU A 324 -3.12 -2.39 -5.09
C LEU A 324 -2.75 -2.23 -6.56
N PHE A 325 -2.28 -3.31 -7.17
CA PHE A 325 -1.81 -3.36 -8.55
C PHE A 325 -2.95 -3.87 -9.43
N ASP A 326 -3.52 -3.00 -10.26
CA ASP A 326 -4.50 -3.41 -11.27
C ASP A 326 -3.72 -4.01 -12.46
N ILE A 327 -3.58 -5.33 -12.49
CA ILE A 327 -2.86 -6.05 -13.54
C ILE A 327 -3.81 -6.36 -14.68
N TRP A 328 -3.50 -5.81 -15.86
CA TRP A 328 -4.20 -6.16 -17.09
C TRP A 328 -3.69 -7.48 -17.64
N ARG A 329 -4.61 -8.43 -17.85
CA ARG A 329 -4.30 -9.81 -18.26
C ARG A 329 -4.52 -10.09 -19.75
N GLY A 330 -4.45 -9.06 -20.59
CA GLY A 330 -4.74 -9.16 -22.02
C GLY A 330 -6.14 -8.65 -22.42
N GLN A 331 -6.41 -8.58 -23.73
CA GLN A 331 -7.71 -8.20 -24.27
C GLN A 331 -8.25 -9.36 -25.12
N PRO A 332 -9.23 -10.13 -24.61
CA PRO A 332 -9.93 -11.13 -25.42
C PRO A 332 -10.89 -10.44 -26.42
N GLU A 333 -11.35 -11.17 -27.44
CA GLU A 333 -12.27 -10.62 -28.45
C GLU A 333 -13.73 -10.55 -27.98
N ASP A 334 -14.11 -11.39 -27.03
CA ASP A 334 -15.50 -11.67 -26.64
C ASP A 334 -15.90 -11.15 -25.25
N ARG A 335 -14.97 -10.47 -24.56
CA ARG A 335 -15.15 -9.91 -23.21
C ARG A 335 -14.35 -8.60 -23.09
N ALA A 336 -14.80 -7.69 -22.23
CA ALA A 336 -13.99 -6.51 -21.90
C ALA A 336 -12.65 -6.94 -21.25
N LYS A 337 -11.62 -6.09 -21.34
CA LYS A 337 -10.29 -6.36 -20.77
C LYS A 337 -10.33 -6.82 -19.30
N PRO A 338 -9.91 -8.06 -18.98
CA PRO A 338 -9.70 -8.48 -17.60
C PRO A 338 -8.59 -7.66 -16.95
N ASN A 339 -8.95 -6.98 -15.87
CA ASN A 339 -8.00 -6.46 -14.90
C ASN A 339 -8.30 -7.13 -13.57
N GLU A 340 -7.26 -7.54 -12.87
CA GLU A 340 -7.33 -8.19 -11.56
C GLU A 340 -6.47 -7.42 -10.57
N LEU A 341 -6.85 -7.45 -9.30
CA LEU A 341 -6.05 -6.79 -8.27
C LEU A 341 -5.05 -7.76 -7.68
N CYS A 342 -3.77 -7.39 -7.75
CA CYS A 342 -2.69 -7.98 -6.98
C CYS A 342 -2.29 -7.02 -5.86
N VAL A 343 -1.54 -7.51 -4.87
CA VAL A 343 -1.08 -6.71 -3.73
C VAL A 343 0.44 -6.66 -3.66
N GLY A 344 0.97 -5.52 -3.25
CA GLY A 344 2.39 -5.34 -2.94
C GLY A 344 2.58 -4.43 -1.72
N PHE A 345 3.77 -4.50 -1.12
CA PHE A 345 4.09 -3.80 0.11
C PHE A 345 5.42 -3.07 -0.03
N SER A 346 5.51 -1.86 0.52
CA SER A 346 6.77 -1.10 0.56
C SER A 346 7.04 -0.61 1.97
N ARG A 347 8.30 -0.74 2.39
CA ARG A 347 8.80 -0.27 3.69
C ARG A 347 9.59 1.03 3.60
N ASP A 348 10.06 1.38 2.42
CA ASP A 348 10.82 2.60 2.15
C ASP A 348 10.05 3.63 1.32
N GLY A 349 8.85 3.28 0.84
CA GLY A 349 7.98 4.14 0.06
C GLY A 349 8.22 4.09 -1.45
N PHE A 350 9.24 3.36 -1.94
CA PHE A 350 9.57 3.28 -3.36
C PHE A 350 9.67 1.84 -3.86
N HIS A 351 10.38 0.96 -3.16
CA HIS A 351 10.61 -0.42 -3.60
C HIS A 351 9.48 -1.34 -3.11
N TRP A 352 8.87 -2.05 -4.06
CA TRP A 352 7.72 -2.93 -3.82
C TRP A 352 8.15 -4.38 -3.66
N SER A 353 7.91 -4.94 -2.47
CA SER A 353 7.90 -6.38 -2.25
C SER A 353 6.54 -6.96 -2.67
N ARG A 354 6.57 -7.91 -3.60
CA ARG A 354 5.39 -8.64 -4.09
C ARG A 354 5.60 -10.12 -3.81
N PRO A 355 5.23 -10.61 -2.60
CA PRO A 355 5.45 -12.01 -2.22
C PRO A 355 4.58 -12.99 -3.02
N SER A 356 3.57 -12.50 -3.75
CA SER A 356 2.79 -13.24 -4.72
C SER A 356 2.27 -12.31 -5.82
N HIS A 357 2.13 -12.88 -7.02
CA HIS A 357 1.54 -12.25 -8.21
C HIS A 357 0.18 -12.85 -8.57
N ASP A 358 -0.31 -13.75 -7.72
CA ASP A 358 -1.66 -14.24 -7.78
C ASP A 358 -2.67 -13.10 -7.59
N PRO A 359 -3.85 -13.18 -8.23
CA PRO A 359 -4.93 -12.24 -7.97
C PRO A 359 -5.36 -12.26 -6.50
N PHE A 360 -5.16 -11.13 -5.81
CA PHE A 360 -5.67 -10.87 -4.47
C PHE A 360 -7.19 -10.66 -4.47
N ILE A 361 -7.72 -9.94 -5.46
CA ILE A 361 -9.16 -9.83 -5.76
C ILE A 361 -9.34 -10.07 -7.27
N PRO A 362 -9.77 -11.28 -7.68
CA PRO A 362 -9.86 -11.68 -9.09
C PRO A 362 -11.14 -11.19 -9.77
N VAL A 363 -11.16 -11.20 -11.10
CA VAL A 363 -12.41 -11.19 -11.87
C VAL A 363 -13.19 -12.48 -11.64
N SER A 364 -14.49 -12.46 -11.90
CA SER A 364 -15.24 -13.71 -12.07
C SER A 364 -14.98 -14.32 -13.44
N GLU A 365 -14.87 -15.65 -13.51
CA GLU A 365 -14.89 -16.38 -14.78
C GLU A 365 -16.30 -16.84 -15.20
N THR A 366 -17.33 -16.49 -14.43
CA THR A 366 -18.72 -16.81 -14.72
C THR A 366 -19.39 -15.67 -15.48
N VAL A 367 -19.83 -15.95 -16.72
CA VAL A 367 -20.56 -14.99 -17.55
C VAL A 367 -21.82 -14.50 -16.83
N GLY A 368 -22.00 -13.17 -16.79
CA GLY A 368 -23.18 -12.53 -16.22
C GLY A 368 -23.02 -12.05 -14.78
N GLU A 369 -21.95 -12.45 -14.09
CA GLU A 369 -21.57 -11.87 -12.80
C GLU A 369 -21.09 -10.42 -12.96
N TRP A 370 -21.33 -9.59 -11.93
CA TRP A 370 -21.14 -8.14 -11.97
C TRP A 370 -19.68 -7.69 -12.21
N ASN A 371 -18.73 -8.56 -11.89
CA ASN A 371 -17.29 -8.37 -12.05
C ASN A 371 -16.67 -9.35 -13.05
N TRP A 372 -17.48 -9.97 -13.92
CA TRP A 372 -16.95 -10.88 -14.94
C TRP A 372 -15.88 -10.19 -15.77
N ALA A 373 -16.11 -9.02 -16.35
CA ALA A 373 -15.17 -8.48 -17.32
C ALA A 373 -13.93 -7.79 -16.73
N ASN A 374 -14.03 -7.18 -15.54
CA ASN A 374 -12.99 -6.29 -15.04
C ASN A 374 -13.15 -5.99 -13.55
N VAL A 375 -12.05 -5.98 -12.80
CA VAL A 375 -11.98 -5.50 -11.42
C VAL A 375 -10.87 -4.46 -11.29
N GLN A 376 -11.17 -3.33 -10.66
CA GLN A 376 -10.21 -2.25 -10.41
C GLN A 376 -10.36 -1.67 -9.01
N SER A 377 -9.28 -1.16 -8.45
CA SER A 377 -9.21 -0.67 -7.08
C SER A 377 -9.94 0.66 -6.90
N ALA A 378 -10.15 1.04 -5.64
CA ALA A 378 -10.59 2.36 -5.22
C ALA A 378 -9.46 3.07 -4.48
N GLY A 379 -9.39 4.40 -4.63
CA GLY A 379 -8.45 5.23 -3.88
C GLY A 379 -8.64 5.06 -2.36
N GLY A 380 -7.53 5.11 -1.62
CA GLY A 380 -7.50 4.77 -0.19
C GLY A 380 -7.31 3.28 0.10
N CYS A 381 -7.40 2.41 -0.92
CA CYS A 381 -7.17 0.96 -0.92
C CYS A 381 -8.06 0.12 0.00
N CYS A 382 -8.04 0.37 1.32
CA CYS A 382 -8.84 -0.36 2.30
C CYS A 382 -9.24 0.49 3.50
N LEU A 383 -10.30 0.06 4.19
CA LEU A 383 -10.78 0.65 5.43
C LEU A 383 -10.75 -0.38 6.55
N VAL A 384 -10.46 0.06 7.77
CA VAL A 384 -10.43 -0.80 8.96
C VAL A 384 -11.80 -0.80 9.64
N VAL A 385 -12.56 -1.88 9.50
CA VAL A 385 -13.91 -2.03 10.05
C VAL A 385 -13.90 -3.14 11.09
N GLY A 386 -13.70 -2.76 12.36
CA GLY A 386 -13.49 -3.70 13.45
C GLY A 386 -12.27 -4.59 13.20
N ASP A 387 -12.48 -5.90 13.18
CA ASP A 387 -11.45 -6.91 12.91
C ASP A 387 -11.34 -7.30 11.42
N GLN A 388 -11.93 -6.50 10.53
CA GLN A 388 -11.87 -6.70 9.08
C GLN A 388 -11.28 -5.50 8.34
N LEU A 389 -10.74 -5.77 7.15
CA LEU A 389 -10.43 -4.79 6.12
C LEU A 389 -11.50 -4.84 5.05
N TYR A 390 -12.05 -3.68 4.68
CA TYR A 390 -13.00 -3.53 3.59
C TYR A 390 -12.27 -2.97 2.37
N PHE A 391 -12.35 -3.67 1.24
CA PHE A 391 -11.80 -3.28 -0.06
C PHE A 391 -12.94 -3.01 -1.03
N TYR A 392 -13.14 -1.75 -1.38
CA TYR A 392 -14.11 -1.37 -2.40
C TYR A 392 -13.47 -1.47 -3.78
N VAL A 393 -14.19 -2.06 -4.72
CA VAL A 393 -13.69 -2.28 -6.08
C VAL A 393 -14.73 -1.93 -7.12
N SER A 394 -14.25 -1.48 -8.27
CA SER A 394 -15.08 -1.37 -9.47
C SER A 394 -15.23 -2.75 -10.10
N GLY A 395 -16.44 -3.10 -10.54
CA GLY A 395 -16.71 -4.30 -11.33
C GLY A 395 -17.40 -3.94 -12.63
N ARG A 396 -16.95 -4.55 -13.72
CA ARG A 396 -17.62 -4.46 -15.02
C ARG A 396 -18.25 -5.81 -15.35
N LYS A 397 -19.56 -5.82 -15.59
CA LYS A 397 -20.31 -7.04 -15.94
C LYS A 397 -19.95 -7.57 -17.32
N GLY A 398 -19.45 -6.72 -18.22
CA GLY A 398 -19.21 -7.05 -19.62
C GLY A 398 -20.48 -7.24 -20.45
N ALA A 399 -20.29 -7.44 -21.75
CA ALA A 399 -21.32 -7.91 -22.67
C ALA A 399 -20.78 -9.14 -23.41
N PRO A 400 -21.41 -10.33 -23.27
CA PRO A 400 -20.91 -11.55 -23.91
C PRO A 400 -20.79 -11.39 -25.43
N GLY A 401 -19.67 -11.83 -26.00
CA GLY A 401 -19.38 -11.71 -27.43
C GLY A 401 -18.92 -10.31 -27.86
N SER A 402 -18.51 -9.47 -26.91
CA SER A 402 -18.10 -8.08 -27.15
C SER A 402 -17.05 -7.61 -26.13
N SER A 403 -16.18 -6.70 -26.55
CA SER A 403 -15.26 -5.98 -25.67
C SER A 403 -15.91 -4.86 -24.83
N ALA A 404 -17.24 -4.69 -24.93
CA ALA A 404 -17.97 -3.67 -24.18
C ALA A 404 -17.96 -3.95 -22.68
N SER A 405 -17.94 -2.87 -21.89
CA SER A 405 -17.86 -2.93 -20.42
C SER A 405 -19.16 -3.40 -19.76
N GLY A 406 -20.30 -3.29 -20.44
CA GLY A 406 -21.60 -3.61 -19.86
C GLY A 406 -21.95 -2.67 -18.70
N VAL A 407 -22.58 -3.21 -17.66
CA VAL A 407 -22.91 -2.47 -16.44
C VAL A 407 -21.68 -2.37 -15.54
N CYS A 408 -21.33 -1.15 -15.14
CA CYS A 408 -20.25 -0.86 -14.19
C CYS A 408 -20.82 -0.57 -12.80
N SER A 409 -20.38 -1.30 -11.78
CA SER A 409 -20.90 -1.26 -10.40
C SER A 409 -19.78 -1.28 -9.36
N THR A 410 -20.12 -1.02 -8.10
CA THR A 410 -19.20 -1.15 -6.96
C THR A 410 -19.45 -2.45 -6.21
N GLY A 411 -18.39 -3.21 -5.95
CA GLY A 411 -18.40 -4.34 -5.02
C GLY A 411 -17.50 -4.11 -3.81
N LEU A 412 -17.64 -5.02 -2.86
CA LEU A 412 -16.87 -5.09 -1.62
C LEU A 412 -16.19 -6.47 -1.52
N ALA A 413 -14.91 -6.48 -1.21
CA ALA A 413 -14.20 -7.64 -0.71
C ALA A 413 -13.73 -7.39 0.73
N THR A 414 -13.64 -8.44 1.53
CA THR A 414 -13.24 -8.37 2.94
C THR A 414 -12.07 -9.28 3.23
N LEU A 415 -11.21 -8.87 4.15
CA LEU A 415 -10.14 -9.70 4.71
C LEU A 415 -10.13 -9.51 6.22
N ARG A 416 -9.64 -10.49 6.99
CA ARG A 416 -9.25 -10.24 8.39
C ARG A 416 -8.29 -9.04 8.46
N ARG A 417 -8.39 -8.19 9.48
CA ARG A 417 -7.38 -7.17 9.78
C ARG A 417 -6.00 -7.83 9.84
N ASP A 418 -5.02 -7.23 9.16
CA ASP A 418 -3.65 -7.75 8.97
C ASP A 418 -3.55 -9.10 8.23
N GLY A 419 -4.64 -9.58 7.66
CA GLY A 419 -4.78 -10.94 7.14
C GLY A 419 -4.05 -11.23 5.84
N PHE A 420 -3.22 -10.33 5.31
CA PHE A 420 -2.54 -10.52 4.01
C PHE A 420 -1.62 -11.74 4.02
N ALA A 421 -0.97 -12.01 5.16
CA ALA A 421 -0.09 -13.13 5.37
C ALA A 421 -0.23 -13.68 6.79
N SER A 422 -0.03 -14.99 6.95
CA SER A 422 0.07 -15.63 8.26
C SER A 422 1.22 -16.61 8.33
N MET A 423 1.84 -16.73 9.50
CA MET A 423 2.82 -17.78 9.82
C MET A 423 2.10 -18.90 10.58
N GLN A 424 2.09 -20.12 10.03
CA GLN A 424 1.25 -21.22 10.50
C GLN A 424 2.08 -22.42 11.00
N ALA A 425 1.55 -23.10 12.02
CA ALA A 425 1.97 -24.43 12.45
C ALA A 425 0.74 -25.35 12.61
N GLY A 426 0.94 -26.65 12.37
CA GLY A 426 -0.04 -27.69 12.68
C GLY A 426 0.28 -28.35 14.02
N ALA A 427 0.00 -29.66 14.11
CA ALA A 427 0.20 -30.43 15.34
C ALA A 427 1.67 -30.51 15.74
N GLU A 428 2.56 -30.59 14.76
CA GLU A 428 3.99 -30.39 14.97
C GLU A 428 4.25 -28.90 15.24
N PRO A 429 4.71 -28.53 16.45
CA PRO A 429 4.96 -27.15 16.79
C PRO A 429 6.12 -26.57 15.96
N GLY A 430 6.06 -25.28 15.71
CA GLY A 430 7.13 -24.54 15.04
C GLY A 430 7.45 -23.23 15.74
N THR A 431 8.50 -22.57 15.28
CA THR A 431 8.96 -21.31 15.84
C THR A 431 9.25 -20.28 14.76
N LEU A 432 9.14 -19.00 15.15
CA LEU A 432 9.62 -17.86 14.36
C LEU A 432 10.41 -16.96 15.29
N THR A 433 11.66 -16.68 14.92
CA THR A 433 12.52 -15.71 15.61
C THR A 433 12.66 -14.47 14.74
N THR A 434 12.39 -13.30 15.34
CA THR A 434 12.56 -12.02 14.65
C THR A 434 14.03 -11.65 14.53
N ARG A 435 14.36 -10.74 13.60
CA ARG A 435 15.60 -9.96 13.66
C ARG A 435 15.64 -9.13 14.96
N PRO A 436 16.80 -8.56 15.35
CA PRO A 436 16.87 -7.64 16.48
C PRO A 436 15.90 -6.46 16.28
N LEU A 437 15.05 -6.24 17.27
CA LEU A 437 14.03 -5.20 17.29
C LEU A 437 14.32 -4.21 18.42
N LYS A 438 13.86 -2.98 18.25
CA LYS A 438 13.83 -1.96 19.30
C LYS A 438 12.45 -1.29 19.33
N PHE A 439 12.00 -0.95 20.54
CA PHE A 439 10.69 -0.34 20.75
C PHE A 439 10.69 0.57 21.98
N SER A 440 9.71 1.48 22.01
CA SER A 440 9.39 2.40 23.10
C SER A 440 8.13 1.98 23.88
N GLY A 441 7.29 1.14 23.28
CA GLY A 441 6.10 0.59 23.91
C GLY A 441 6.42 -0.38 25.07
N LYS A 442 5.39 -0.78 25.81
CA LYS A 442 5.52 -1.65 26.99
C LYS A 442 4.73 -2.96 26.86
N TYR A 443 3.70 -3.01 26.04
CA TYR A 443 2.75 -4.12 26.03
C TYR A 443 2.81 -4.84 24.68
N LEU A 444 3.24 -6.11 24.66
CA LEU A 444 3.27 -6.92 23.45
C LEU A 444 1.87 -7.43 23.12
N PHE A 445 1.45 -7.23 21.87
CA PHE A 445 0.21 -7.73 21.31
C PHE A 445 0.47 -8.56 20.06
N VAL A 446 -0.45 -9.48 19.78
CA VAL A 446 -0.47 -10.32 18.60
C VAL A 446 -1.86 -10.31 17.96
N ASN A 447 -1.88 -10.46 16.63
CA ASN A 447 -3.05 -10.88 15.88
C ASN A 447 -2.87 -12.36 15.54
N ALA A 448 -3.67 -13.23 16.14
CA ALA A 448 -3.51 -14.68 16.02
C ALA A 448 -4.86 -15.40 16.00
N ALA A 449 -4.91 -16.51 15.25
CA ALA A 449 -6.01 -17.46 15.27
C ALA A 449 -5.51 -18.80 15.79
N VAL A 450 -5.73 -19.06 17.07
CA VAL A 450 -5.21 -20.24 17.79
C VAL A 450 -6.33 -20.89 18.61
N THR A 451 -7.27 -21.56 17.95
CA THR A 451 -8.44 -22.13 18.61
C THR A 451 -8.25 -23.58 19.11
N GLY A 452 -7.20 -24.27 18.65
CA GLY A 452 -6.91 -25.67 18.99
C GLY A 452 -5.55 -25.93 19.63
N GLY A 453 -4.65 -24.95 19.62
CA GLY A 453 -3.31 -25.07 20.19
C GLY A 453 -2.95 -23.90 21.10
N ASP A 454 -1.68 -23.51 21.07
CA ASP A 454 -1.19 -22.37 21.82
C ASP A 454 -0.07 -21.62 21.10
N LEU A 455 -0.05 -20.31 21.33
CA LEU A 455 1.04 -19.42 21.00
C LEU A 455 1.69 -18.92 22.29
N ARG A 456 3.02 -19.01 22.35
CA ARG A 456 3.83 -18.46 23.44
C ARG A 456 4.94 -17.60 22.84
N VAL A 457 5.40 -16.62 23.60
CA VAL A 457 6.49 -15.74 23.19
C VAL A 457 7.56 -15.69 24.27
N GLU A 458 8.81 -15.88 23.85
CA GLU A 458 9.96 -15.55 24.68
C GLU A 458 10.73 -14.37 24.09
N VAL A 459 11.43 -13.64 24.95
CA VAL A 459 12.29 -12.53 24.55
C VAL A 459 13.74 -12.96 24.69
N LEU A 460 14.52 -12.80 23.63
CA LEU A 460 15.93 -13.15 23.58
C LEU A 460 16.80 -11.89 23.57
N GLY A 461 17.95 -11.98 24.24
CA GLY A 461 19.01 -10.96 24.13
C GLY A 461 19.74 -11.00 22.80
N GLU A 462 20.73 -10.12 22.65
CA GLU A 462 21.56 -10.05 21.44
C GLU A 462 22.31 -11.36 21.15
N ASP A 463 22.72 -12.08 22.21
CA ASP A 463 23.42 -13.36 22.16
C ASP A 463 22.51 -14.58 21.94
N GLY A 464 21.19 -14.35 21.79
CA GLY A 464 20.19 -15.40 21.58
C GLY A 464 19.75 -16.12 22.86
N THR A 465 20.20 -15.68 24.04
CA THR A 465 19.77 -16.25 25.32
C THR A 465 18.42 -15.67 25.77
N SER A 466 17.57 -16.50 26.36
CA SER A 466 16.27 -16.06 26.89
C SER A 466 16.46 -15.12 28.09
N ILE A 467 15.76 -13.99 28.07
CA ILE A 467 15.80 -12.99 29.15
C ILE A 467 14.71 -13.33 30.17
N ALA A 468 15.09 -13.67 31.40
CA ALA A 468 14.11 -13.82 32.49
C ALA A 468 13.55 -12.45 32.94
N PRO A 469 12.25 -12.34 33.29
CA PRO A 469 11.24 -13.41 33.36
C PRO A 469 10.49 -13.69 32.04
N TYR A 470 10.93 -13.15 30.90
CA TYR A 470 10.27 -13.27 29.60
C TYR A 470 10.59 -14.58 28.85
N THR A 471 10.58 -15.70 29.56
CA THR A 471 10.87 -17.03 29.02
C THR A 471 9.60 -17.72 28.50
N VAL A 472 9.75 -18.74 27.66
CA VAL A 472 8.62 -19.52 27.11
C VAL A 472 7.78 -20.19 28.20
N ASP A 473 8.42 -20.70 29.27
CA ASP A 473 7.75 -21.33 30.42
C ASP A 473 7.00 -20.34 31.31
N SER A 474 7.45 -19.09 31.29
CA SER A 474 6.83 -17.98 32.03
C SER A 474 5.70 -17.33 31.23
N CYS A 475 5.71 -17.43 29.90
CA CYS A 475 4.65 -16.92 29.03
C CYS A 475 3.32 -17.65 29.33
N LEU A 476 2.23 -16.92 29.43
CA LEU A 476 0.90 -17.50 29.43
C LEU A 476 0.51 -17.84 27.98
N PRO A 477 -0.15 -18.99 27.73
CA PRO A 477 -0.52 -19.39 26.38
C PRO A 477 -1.61 -18.46 25.83
N VAL A 478 -1.46 -18.06 24.58
CA VAL A 478 -2.51 -17.44 23.76
C VAL A 478 -3.20 -18.56 22.99
N SER A 479 -4.47 -18.81 23.30
CA SER A 479 -5.31 -19.88 22.72
C SER A 479 -6.69 -19.34 22.31
N VAL A 480 -6.69 -18.24 21.57
CA VAL A 480 -7.90 -17.56 21.09
C VAL A 480 -7.76 -17.19 19.61
N ASP A 481 -8.89 -16.93 18.97
CA ASP A 481 -8.95 -16.18 17.72
C ASP A 481 -9.22 -14.71 18.02
N SER A 482 -8.23 -13.84 17.80
CA SER A 482 -8.28 -12.43 18.16
C SER A 482 -7.36 -11.61 17.27
N ALA A 483 -7.86 -10.48 16.76
CA ALA A 483 -7.04 -9.52 16.02
C ALA A 483 -6.21 -8.62 16.95
N CYS A 484 -6.42 -8.70 18.27
CA CYS A 484 -5.70 -7.92 19.26
C CYS A 484 -5.67 -8.66 20.60
N GLU A 485 -4.64 -9.48 20.80
CA GLU A 485 -4.44 -10.24 22.03
C GLU A 485 -3.15 -9.86 22.72
N ARG A 486 -3.21 -9.62 24.03
CA ARG A 486 -2.03 -9.23 24.82
C ARG A 486 -1.26 -10.47 25.21
N VAL A 487 0.06 -10.43 25.02
CA VAL A 487 0.97 -11.45 25.54
C VAL A 487 1.34 -11.12 26.99
N LEU A 488 1.30 -12.13 27.86
CA LEU A 488 1.53 -11.99 29.29
C LEU A 488 2.53 -13.02 29.79
N TRP A 489 3.30 -12.65 30.81
CA TRP A 489 4.20 -13.56 31.53
C TRP A 489 3.83 -13.58 33.01
N LYS A 490 4.01 -14.71 33.69
CA LYS A 490 3.61 -14.92 35.09
C LYS A 490 4.20 -13.89 36.06
N GLU A 491 5.46 -13.51 35.84
CA GLU A 491 6.25 -12.67 36.75
C GLU A 491 6.65 -11.33 36.14
N ALA A 492 6.07 -10.98 34.98
CA ALA A 492 6.32 -9.72 34.30
C ALA A 492 5.00 -9.05 33.89
N GLU A 493 4.78 -7.84 34.40
CA GLU A 493 3.58 -7.06 34.05
C GLU A 493 3.61 -6.63 32.58
N ASN A 494 4.78 -6.23 32.08
CA ASN A 494 4.99 -5.65 30.76
C ASN A 494 6.49 -5.67 30.40
N LEU A 495 6.85 -5.17 29.22
CA LEU A 495 8.21 -5.11 28.66
C LEU A 495 8.98 -3.82 29.03
N ALA A 496 8.52 -3.00 29.99
CA ALA A 496 9.17 -1.73 30.32
C ALA A 496 10.69 -1.84 30.61
N PRO A 497 11.21 -2.87 31.29
CA PRO A 497 12.64 -3.06 31.49
C PRO A 497 13.46 -3.24 30.20
N LEU A 498 12.82 -3.62 29.10
CA LEU A 498 13.47 -3.89 27.80
C LEU A 498 13.34 -2.72 26.81
N VAL A 499 12.64 -1.65 27.20
CA VAL A 499 12.45 -0.46 26.35
C VAL A 499 13.80 0.08 25.88
N GLY A 500 13.90 0.28 24.57
CA GLY A 500 15.09 0.82 23.93
C GLY A 500 16.27 -0.15 23.79
N GLN A 501 16.18 -1.37 24.33
CA GLN A 501 17.20 -2.39 24.20
C GLN A 501 16.95 -3.24 22.94
N PRO A 502 17.99 -3.57 22.15
CA PRO A 502 17.87 -4.54 21.07
C PRO A 502 17.54 -5.92 21.63
N VAL A 503 16.40 -6.49 21.21
CA VAL A 503 15.94 -7.83 21.62
C VAL A 503 15.33 -8.55 20.43
N ARG A 504 15.16 -9.87 20.53
CA ARG A 504 14.38 -10.65 19.57
C ARG A 504 13.14 -11.21 20.24
N PHE A 505 12.05 -11.33 19.49
CA PHE A 505 10.93 -12.17 19.91
C PHE A 505 11.05 -13.53 19.23
N ARG A 506 10.91 -14.61 20.01
CA ARG A 506 10.67 -15.94 19.47
C ARG A 506 9.26 -16.38 19.79
N PHE A 507 8.47 -16.56 18.75
CA PHE A 507 7.13 -17.08 18.79
C PHE A 507 7.19 -18.60 18.69
N HIS A 508 6.54 -19.30 19.62
CA HIS A 508 6.36 -20.75 19.63
C HIS A 508 4.89 -21.03 19.36
N LEU A 509 4.59 -21.70 18.25
CA LEU A 509 3.22 -21.88 17.77
C LEU A 509 2.93 -23.36 17.52
N ARG A 510 1.76 -23.80 17.96
CA ARG A 510 1.16 -25.11 17.64
C ARG A 510 -0.30 -24.91 17.26
N ASP A 511 -0.75 -25.63 16.24
CA ASP A 511 -2.15 -25.65 15.77
C ASP A 511 -2.80 -24.26 15.68
N GLY A 512 -2.21 -23.39 14.86
CA GLY A 512 -2.69 -22.03 14.71
C GLY A 512 -1.97 -21.19 13.66
N ALA A 513 -2.36 -19.91 13.59
CA ALA A 513 -1.83 -18.92 12.68
C ALA A 513 -1.52 -17.60 13.39
N LEU A 514 -0.34 -17.03 13.13
CA LEU A 514 0.09 -15.71 13.59
C LEU A 514 0.10 -14.73 12.39
N PHE A 515 -0.63 -13.62 12.46
CA PHE A 515 -0.80 -12.65 11.37
C PHE A 515 0.04 -11.39 11.55
N SER A 516 0.17 -10.89 12.79
CA SER A 516 1.00 -9.72 13.10
C SER A 516 1.35 -9.67 14.59
N PHE A 517 2.30 -8.80 14.95
CA PHE A 517 2.63 -8.46 16.34
C PHE A 517 3.00 -6.98 16.47
N TRP A 518 2.93 -6.40 17.67
CA TRP A 518 3.41 -5.05 17.95
C TRP A 518 3.59 -4.80 19.44
N VAL A 519 4.36 -3.77 19.80
CA VAL A 519 4.53 -3.35 21.20
C VAL A 519 3.86 -1.99 21.41
N SER A 520 2.70 -2.00 22.05
CA SER A 520 1.92 -0.79 22.32
C SER A 520 2.45 -0.03 23.54
N PRO A 521 2.40 1.32 23.54
CA PRO A 521 2.63 2.11 24.75
C PRO A 521 1.47 1.99 25.76
N SER A 522 0.30 1.51 25.36
CA SER A 522 -0.93 1.45 26.15
C SER A 522 -1.42 0.01 26.35
N PRO A 523 -2.05 -0.32 27.49
CA PRO A 523 -2.70 -1.62 27.68
C PRO A 523 -3.92 -1.84 26.77
N SER A 524 -4.39 -0.82 26.03
CA SER A 524 -5.46 -0.98 25.05
C SER A 524 -5.01 -1.69 23.77
N GLY A 525 -3.71 -1.74 23.47
CA GLY A 525 -3.20 -2.32 22.23
C GLY A 525 -3.24 -1.39 21.03
N ALA A 526 -3.35 -0.06 21.24
CA ALA A 526 -3.17 0.93 20.17
C ALA A 526 -1.84 0.68 19.44
N SER A 527 -1.89 0.50 18.11
CA SER A 527 -0.70 0.19 17.32
C SER A 527 0.08 1.45 16.93
N ASN A 528 -0.56 2.62 16.97
CA ASN A 528 -0.07 3.88 16.39
C ASN A 528 0.30 3.78 14.90
N GLY A 529 -0.11 2.70 14.23
CA GLY A 529 0.08 2.51 12.79
C GLY A 529 -1.00 3.22 11.99
N TYR A 530 -0.74 3.42 10.71
CA TYR A 530 -1.69 4.09 9.82
C TYR A 530 -2.93 3.22 9.57
N VAL A 531 -4.12 3.82 9.52
CA VAL A 531 -5.39 3.10 9.34
C VAL A 531 -5.90 3.15 7.90
N ALA A 532 -5.01 3.27 6.92
CA ALA A 532 -5.36 3.39 5.50
C ALA A 532 -6.39 4.50 5.25
N ALA A 533 -7.53 4.18 4.63
CA ALA A 533 -8.61 5.13 4.38
C ALA A 533 -9.50 5.41 5.61
N GLY A 534 -9.04 5.02 6.80
CA GLY A 534 -9.71 5.20 8.07
C GLY A 534 -10.66 4.04 8.38
N GLY A 535 -11.53 4.31 9.35
CA GLY A 535 -12.58 3.39 9.76
C GLY A 535 -13.37 3.94 10.94
N PRO A 536 -14.59 3.43 11.20
CA PRO A 536 -15.36 3.80 12.38
C PRO A 536 -14.48 3.77 13.61
N GLY A 537 -14.61 4.73 14.54
CA GLY A 537 -13.90 4.76 15.82
C GLY A 537 -12.43 5.21 15.80
N PHE A 538 -11.86 5.55 14.64
CA PHE A 538 -10.59 6.30 14.58
C PHE A 538 -10.87 7.79 14.47
N SER A 539 -10.06 8.64 15.09
CA SER A 539 -10.22 10.11 15.04
C SER A 539 -9.20 10.80 14.12
N GLY A 540 -8.26 10.04 13.55
CA GLY A 540 -7.14 10.55 12.77
C GLY A 540 -6.55 9.44 11.89
N PRO A 541 -5.40 9.69 11.25
CA PRO A 541 -4.81 8.76 10.29
C PRO A 541 -4.13 7.54 10.92
N THR A 542 -4.03 7.47 12.24
CA THR A 542 -3.37 6.37 12.98
C THR A 542 -4.26 5.76 14.07
N ASP A 543 -3.99 4.49 14.41
CA ASP A 543 -4.68 3.75 15.47
C ASP A 543 -4.14 4.15 16.85
N THR A 544 -4.76 5.17 17.45
CA THR A 544 -4.49 5.63 18.81
C THR A 544 -5.39 4.99 19.88
N VAL A 545 -6.28 4.07 19.47
CA VAL A 545 -7.35 3.53 20.32
C VAL A 545 -7.04 2.10 20.77
N GLY A 546 -6.65 1.21 19.85
CA GLY A 546 -6.40 -0.21 20.11
C GLY A 546 -7.65 -1.08 20.09
N LYS A 547 -7.67 -2.13 20.93
CA LYS A 547 -8.82 -3.02 21.11
C LYS A 547 -10.00 -2.21 21.63
N ARG A 548 -11.12 -2.32 20.94
CA ARG A 548 -12.37 -1.72 21.38
C ARG A 548 -13.04 -2.67 22.35
N ASN A 549 -13.47 -2.13 23.49
CA ASN A 549 -14.48 -2.79 24.29
C ASN A 549 -15.80 -2.49 23.59
N ASP A 550 -16.22 -3.38 22.71
CA ASP A 550 -17.55 -3.33 22.10
C ASP A 550 -18.63 -3.62 23.15
#